data_AF-A0A3M0XL07-F1
#
_entry.id   AF-A0A3M0XL07-F1
#
_cell.length_a   1.000
_cell.length_b   1.000
_cell.length_c   1.000
_cell.angle_alpha   90.00
_cell.angle_beta   90.00
_cell.angle_gamma   90.00
#
_symmetry.space_group_name_H-M   'P 1'
#
loop_
_entity.id
_entity.type
_entity.pdbx_description
1 polymer ?
#
loop_
_entity_poly.entity_id
_entity_poly.type
_entity_poly.pdbx_seq_one_letter_code
_entity_poly.pdbx_strand_id
1 'polypeptide(L)' 'KDVSRARQRADLLERAGYRVIPVAAGQDMTRGAEEEARKQKVVVMQDGRALGWEEAVAAFREGRGRR' A
#
# COMPACT_ATOMS: atom_id res chain seq x y z
N LYS A 1 4.43 4.07 11.08
CA LYS A 1 3.08 4.45 11.57
C LYS A 1 2.12 4.69 10.40
N ASP A 2 2.47 5.56 9.46
CA ASP A 2 1.58 5.98 8.37
C ASP A 2 1.27 4.85 7.38
N VAL A 3 2.30 4.08 7.00
CA VAL A 3 2.19 2.84 6.23
C VAL A 3 1.21 1.86 6.89
N SER A 4 1.41 1.56 8.17
CA SER A 4 0.57 0.62 8.91
C SER A 4 -0.89 1.09 9.01
N ARG A 5 -1.12 2.40 9.19
CA ARG A 5 -2.47 2.98 9.16
C ARG A 5 -3.12 2.84 7.77
N ALA A 6 -2.36 3.08 6.70
CA ALA A 6 -2.86 2.92 5.34
C ALA A 6 -3.25 1.46 5.07
N ARG A 7 -2.43 0.50 5.49
CA ARG A 7 -2.73 -0.93 5.36
C ARG A 7 -3.97 -1.34 6.16
N GLN A 8 -4.06 -0.93 7.43
CA GLN A 8 -5.21 -1.25 8.28
C GLN A 8 -6.52 -0.72 7.69
N ARG A 9 -6.51 0.49 7.10
CA ARG A 9 -7.68 1.03 6.41
C ARG A 9 -8.04 0.21 5.17
N ALA A 10 -7.04 -0.22 4.40
CA ALA A 10 -7.28 -1.11 3.27
C ALA A 10 -7.90 -2.44 3.73
N ASP A 11 -7.42 -3.05 4.82
CA ASP A 11 -7.99 -4.30 5.35
C ASP A 11 -9.49 -4.19 5.64
N LEU A 12 -9.94 -3.05 6.17
CA LEU A 12 -11.37 -2.81 6.43
C LEU A 12 -12.19 -2.73 5.14
N LEU A 13 -11.66 -2.08 4.11
CA LEU A 13 -12.32 -1.97 2.81
C LEU A 13 -12.33 -3.32 2.07
N GLU A 14 -11.24 -4.09 2.17
CA GLU A 14 -11.14 -5.45 1.63
C GLU A 14 -12.19 -6.37 2.27
N ARG A 15 -12.36 -6.31 3.60
CA ARG A 15 -13.41 -7.07 4.32
C ARG A 15 -14.83 -6.68 3.89
N ALA A 16 -15.02 -5.44 3.43
CA ALA A 16 -16.29 -4.98 2.88
C ALA A 16 -16.46 -5.33 1.37
N GLY A 17 -15.54 -6.12 0.78
CA GLY A 17 -15.62 -6.58 -0.60
C GLY A 17 -15.06 -5.62 -1.63
N TYR A 18 -14.48 -4.49 -1.20
CA TYR A 18 -13.80 -3.57 -2.11
C TYR A 18 -12.42 -4.09 -2.47
N ARG A 19 -11.98 -3.78 -3.68
CA ARG A 19 -10.56 -3.92 -4.05
C ARG A 19 -9.90 -2.57 -3.92
N VAL A 20 -8.79 -2.53 -3.20
CA VAL A 20 -8.11 -1.30 -2.84
C VAL A 20 -6.61 -1.44 -3.00
N ILE A 21 -5.95 -0.33 -3.28
CA ILE A 21 -4.48 -0.22 -3.19
C ILE A 21 -4.20 0.74 -2.04
N PRO A 22 -3.57 0.30 -0.94
CA PRO A 22 -3.23 1.20 0.16
C PRO A 22 -2.13 2.17 -0.27
N VAL A 23 -2.35 3.45 0.02
CA VAL A 23 -1.39 4.53 -0.26
C VAL A 23 -1.13 5.33 1.02
N ALA A 24 0.13 5.57 1.35
CA ALA A 24 0.56 6.52 2.38
C ALA A 24 1.26 7.71 1.70
N ALA A 25 1.13 8.90 2.28
CA ALA A 25 1.85 10.09 1.82
C ALA A 25 2.66 10.66 2.98
N GLY A 26 3.85 11.18 2.69
CA GLY A 26 4.74 11.77 3.71
C GLY A 26 5.88 12.56 3.07
N GLN A 27 6.48 13.44 3.87
CA GLN A 27 7.61 14.27 3.42
C GLN A 27 8.95 13.59 3.68
N ASP A 28 9.09 12.88 4.81
CA ASP A 28 10.30 12.15 5.17
C ASP A 28 10.08 10.63 5.19
N MET A 29 10.92 9.92 4.44
CA MET A 29 10.93 8.46 4.41
C MET A 29 12.14 7.95 5.21
N THR A 30 11.87 7.25 6.31
CA THR A 30 12.92 6.47 6.98
C THR A 30 13.08 5.13 6.28
N ARG A 31 14.29 4.56 6.31
CA ARG A 31 14.55 3.20 5.76
C ARG A 31 13.60 2.14 6.34
N GLY A 32 13.29 2.24 7.63
CA GLY A 32 12.32 1.34 8.27
C GLY A 32 10.90 1.51 7.71
N ALA A 33 10.48 2.73 7.38
CA ALA A 33 9.18 2.98 6.75
C ALA A 33 9.12 2.44 5.31
N GLU A 34 10.20 2.57 4.55
CA GLU A 34 10.30 2.03 3.20
C GLU A 34 10.24 0.49 3.19
N GLU A 35 11.01 -0.16 4.07
CA GLU A 35 10.98 -1.61 4.21
C GLU A 35 9.59 -2.12 4.63
N GLU A 36 8.91 -1.39 5.52
CA GLU A 36 7.55 -1.71 5.94
C GLU A 36 6.55 -1.53 4.80
N ALA A 37 6.67 -0.44 4.03
CA ALA A 37 5.80 -0.16 2.88
C ALA A 37 5.90 -1.28 1.83
N ARG A 38 7.12 -1.72 1.52
CA ARG A 38 7.36 -2.85 0.61
C ARG A 38 6.77 -4.16 1.14
N LYS A 39 6.99 -4.49 2.42
CA LYS A 39 6.45 -5.71 3.05
C LYS A 39 4.92 -5.73 3.04
N GLN A 40 4.30 -4.59 3.33
CA GLN A 40 2.84 -4.45 3.40
C GLN A 40 2.20 -4.11 2.05
N LYS A 41 2.98 -4.00 0.97
CA LYS A 41 2.52 -3.64 -0.38
C LYS A 41 1.74 -2.31 -0.40
N VAL A 42 2.23 -1.34 0.37
CA VAL A 42 1.68 0.02 0.45
C VAL A 42 2.47 0.93 -0.47
N VAL A 43 1.75 1.64 -1.35
CA VAL A 43 2.36 2.67 -2.19
C VAL A 43 2.71 3.87 -1.32
N VAL A 44 3.88 4.47 -1.54
CA VAL A 44 4.22 5.73 -0.89
C VAL A 44 4.30 6.86 -1.89
N MET A 45 3.52 7.91 -1.64
CA MET A 45 3.58 9.17 -2.36
C MET A 45 4.54 10.13 -1.66
N GLN A 46 5.63 10.48 -2.33
CA GLN A 46 6.65 11.40 -1.82
C GLN A 46 7.18 12.25 -2.97
N ASP A 47 7.20 13.57 -2.81
CA ASP A 47 7.73 14.53 -3.79
C ASP A 47 7.23 14.30 -5.23
N GLY A 48 5.93 13.99 -5.35
CA GLY A 48 5.27 13.72 -6.64
C GLY A 48 5.59 12.34 -7.25
N ARG A 49 6.34 11.48 -6.55
CA ARG A 49 6.67 10.11 -6.99
C ARG A 49 5.85 9.08 -6.22
N ALA A 50 5.44 8.02 -6.92
CA ALA A 50 4.76 6.87 -6.35
C ALA A 50 5.75 5.69 -6.24
N LEU A 51 6.25 5.44 -5.03
CA LEU A 51 7.16 4.33 -4.76
C LEU A 51 6.36 3.04 -4.53
N GLY A 52 6.79 1.93 -5.13
CA GLY A 52 6.14 0.62 -4.97
C GLY A 52 4.83 0.45 -5.76
N TRP A 53 4.56 1.33 -6.73
CA TRP A 53 3.32 1.32 -7.50
C TRP A 53 3.12 0.01 -8.28
N GLU A 54 4.16 -0.46 -8.98
CA GLU A 54 4.03 -1.63 -9.85
C GLU A 54 3.81 -2.92 -9.04
N GLU A 55 4.50 -3.08 -7.92
CA GLU A 55 4.32 -4.20 -7.00
C GLU A 55 2.91 -4.21 -6.39
N ALA A 56 2.39 -3.03 -6.04
CA ALA A 56 1.04 -2.90 -5.50
C ALA A 56 -0.02 -3.23 -6.57
N VAL A 57 0.17 -2.77 -7.81
CA VAL A 57 -0.71 -3.10 -8.94
C VAL A 57 -0.65 -4.60 -9.29
N ALA A 58 0.53 -5.20 -9.28
CA ALA A 58 0.70 -6.64 -9.48
C ALA A 58 -0.09 -7.42 -8.42
N ALA A 59 0.08 -7.08 -7.14
CA ALA A 59 -0.65 -7.72 -6.05
C ALA A 59 -2.18 -7.52 -6.14
N PHE A 60 -2.62 -6.31 -6.52
CA PHE A 60 -4.03 -6.02 -6.76
C PHE A 60 -4.62 -6.87 -7.91
N ARG A 61 -3.81 -7.14 -8.95
CA ARG A 61 -4.20 -8.00 -10.07
C ARG A 61 -4.20 -9.48 -9.70
N GLU A 62 -3.24 -9.95 -8.90
CA GLU A 62 -3.17 -11.33 -8.39
C GLU A 62 -4.37 -11.69 -7.51
N GLY A 63 -4.84 -10.73 -6.69
CA GLY A 63 -6.07 -10.87 -5.90
C GLY A 63 -7.34 -11.12 -6.73
N ARG A 64 -7.30 -10.98 -8.07
CA ARG A 64 -8.40 -11.25 -9.00
C ARG A 64 -8.74 -12.75 -9.12
N GLY A 65 -7.88 -13.66 -8.64
CA GLY A 65 -8.04 -15.11 -8.77
C GLY A 65 -8.56 -15.87 -7.54
N ARG A 66 -8.85 -15.20 -6.41
CA ARG A 66 -9.44 -15.83 -5.20
C ARG A 66 -10.95 -15.64 -5.14
N ARG A 67 -11.65 -15.91 -6.24
CA ARG A 67 -13.11 -16.07 -6.26
C ARG A 67 -13.45 -17.45 -6.78
#